data_AF-Q4RUP8-F1
#
_entry.id   AF-Q4RUP8-F1
#
_cell.length_a   1.000
_cell.length_b   1.000
_cell.length_c   1.000
_cell.angle_alpha   90.00
_cell.angle_beta   90.00
_cell.angle_gamma   90.00
#
_symmetry.space_group_name_H-M   'P 1'
#
loop_
_entity.id
_entity.type
_entity.pdbx_description
1 polymer ?
#
loop_
_entity_poly.entity_id
_entity_poly.type
_entity_poly.pdbx_seq_one_letter_code
_entity_poly.pdbx_strand_id
1 'polypeptide(L)'
;MAAQLAVALLALASLCAASDLNCKELVKPLVLDSHSPIYGKWVLHVGSWDKAGLKNDLVSVDSAWLELSASSDNEFINLYWADRLKDKCLQGLANATVSGMTTHTTFNINGHTSYHDGKYYETCSDCLLSEDTTLLPDGKSKGRYLFLYTRSGLLEPAHFETFKKQAECLGFPPHYHFVSTDLCPDARQAAAEKMEKDEASHPAAN
;
A
#
# COMPACT_ATOMS: atom_id res chain seq x y z
N MET A 1 30.22 -39.10 11.00
CA MET A 1 29.26 -39.11 9.87
C MET A 1 27.81 -38.96 10.36
N ALA A 2 27.17 -39.98 10.94
CA ALA A 2 25.74 -39.91 11.32
C ALA A 2 25.41 -38.86 12.42
N ALA A 3 26.22 -38.74 13.47
CA ALA A 3 25.99 -37.78 14.54
C ALA A 3 26.16 -36.31 14.09
N GLN A 4 27.09 -36.03 13.18
CA GLN A 4 27.29 -34.69 12.62
C GLN A 4 26.13 -34.29 11.68
N LEU A 5 25.61 -35.25 10.90
CA LEU A 5 24.40 -35.06 10.10
C LEU A 5 23.17 -34.78 10.97
N ALA A 6 23.00 -35.50 12.09
CA ALA A 6 21.91 -35.26 13.03
C ALA A 6 22.00 -33.87 13.69
N VAL A 7 23.19 -33.43 14.10
CA VAL A 7 23.40 -32.08 14.67
C VAL A 7 23.14 -30.99 13.64
N ALA A 8 23.59 -31.17 12.39
CA ALA A 8 23.33 -30.22 11.32
C ALA A 8 21.82 -30.10 11.02
N LEU A 9 21.10 -31.23 10.97
CA LEU A 9 19.65 -31.26 10.76
C LEU A 9 18.88 -30.58 11.90
N LEU A 10 19.29 -30.81 13.16
CA LEU A 10 18.70 -30.16 14.32
C LEU A 10 18.95 -28.65 14.32
N ALA A 11 20.16 -28.21 13.95
CA ALA A 11 20.50 -26.79 13.83
C ALA A 11 19.66 -26.12 12.74
N LEU A 12 19.54 -26.74 11.55
CA LEU A 12 18.68 -26.27 10.45
C LEU A 12 17.21 -26.19 10.88
N ALA A 13 16.68 -27.23 11.51
CA ALA A 13 15.30 -27.24 12.01
C ALA A 13 15.05 -26.15 13.05
N SER A 14 16.01 -25.92 13.97
CA SER A 14 15.92 -24.86 14.97
C SER A 14 15.94 -23.46 14.34
N LEU A 15 16.73 -23.27 13.28
CA LEU A 15 16.84 -22.00 12.56
C LEU A 15 15.55 -21.70 11.79
N CYS A 16 14.97 -22.70 11.12
CA CYS A 16 13.67 -22.56 10.43
C CYS A 16 12.53 -22.26 11.43
N ALA A 17 12.48 -22.96 12.56
CA ALA A 17 11.47 -22.71 13.57
C ALA A 17 11.58 -21.30 14.17
N ALA A 18 12.81 -20.80 14.36
CA ALA A 18 13.06 -19.44 14.81
C ALA A 18 12.69 -18.38 13.75
N SER A 19 12.96 -18.63 12.47
CA SER A 19 12.56 -17.72 11.38
C SER A 19 11.05 -17.65 11.23
N ASP A 20 10.33 -18.79 11.34
CA ASP A 20 8.87 -18.83 11.26
C ASP A 20 8.22 -18.03 12.40
N LEU A 21 8.76 -18.15 13.62
CA LEU A 21 8.27 -17.40 14.78
C LEU A 21 8.49 -15.89 14.60
N ASN A 22 9.66 -15.50 14.09
CA ASN A 22 10.00 -14.11 13.82
C ASN A 22 9.13 -13.51 12.70
N CYS A 23 8.85 -14.28 11.65
CA CYS A 23 7.98 -13.83 10.57
C CYS A 23 6.53 -13.65 11.04
N LYS A 24 6.01 -14.55 11.87
CA LYS A 24 4.64 -14.40 12.42
C LYS A 24 4.45 -13.09 13.17
N GLU A 25 5.47 -12.65 13.90
CA GLU A 25 5.45 -11.37 14.61
C GLU A 25 5.63 -10.18 13.65
N LEU A 26 6.60 -10.28 12.72
CA LEU A 26 6.90 -9.21 11.76
C LEU A 26 5.77 -8.92 10.77
N VAL A 27 4.98 -9.93 10.38
CA VAL A 27 3.88 -9.79 9.42
C VAL A 27 2.52 -9.91 10.10
N LYS A 28 2.39 -9.38 11.30
CA LYS A 28 1.12 -9.32 12.03
C LYS A 28 0.12 -8.44 11.28
N PRO A 29 -1.02 -8.97 10.82
CA PRO A 29 -2.01 -8.19 10.10
C PRO A 29 -2.70 -7.16 10.98
N LEU A 30 -3.13 -6.05 10.38
CA LEU A 30 -3.97 -5.04 11.02
C LEU A 30 -5.46 -5.42 10.95
N VAL A 31 -6.19 -5.02 11.99
CA VAL A 31 -7.66 -5.05 11.99
C VAL A 31 -8.17 -3.81 11.25
N LEU A 32 -9.14 -4.02 10.35
CA LEU A 32 -9.67 -3.00 9.43
C LEU A 32 -11.06 -2.56 9.88
N ASP A 33 -11.14 -1.87 11.01
CA ASP A 33 -12.35 -1.23 11.52
C ASP A 33 -12.26 0.31 11.42
N SER A 34 -13.25 1.03 11.96
CA SER A 34 -13.30 2.50 11.94
C SER A 34 -12.23 3.19 12.80
N HIS A 35 -11.50 2.47 13.64
CA HIS A 35 -10.40 2.97 14.47
C HIS A 35 -9.01 2.50 13.97
N SER A 36 -8.97 1.80 12.84
CA SER A 36 -7.73 1.29 12.25
C SER A 36 -6.70 2.40 12.03
N PRO A 37 -5.40 2.15 12.33
CA PRO A 37 -4.35 3.15 12.17
C PRO A 37 -4.05 3.49 10.70
N ILE A 38 -4.67 2.79 9.75
CA ILE A 38 -4.48 3.01 8.31
C ILE A 38 -5.07 4.34 7.83
N TYR A 39 -5.96 4.99 8.60
CA TYR A 39 -6.64 6.19 8.12
C TYR A 39 -5.74 7.42 8.04
N GLY A 40 -6.16 8.35 7.19
CA GLY A 40 -5.46 9.59 6.86
C GLY A 40 -4.59 9.46 5.60
N LYS A 41 -3.75 10.48 5.40
CA LYS A 41 -2.90 10.63 4.22
C LYS A 41 -1.56 9.92 4.39
N TRP A 42 -1.09 9.32 3.29
CA TRP A 42 0.11 8.51 3.21
C TRP A 42 0.84 8.75 1.89
N VAL A 43 2.16 8.88 1.95
CA VAL A 43 3.03 9.12 0.80
C VAL A 43 3.86 7.87 0.55
N LEU A 44 3.84 7.35 -0.68
CA LEU A 44 4.61 6.17 -1.04
C LEU A 44 6.10 6.47 -0.88
N HIS A 45 6.83 5.59 -0.21
CA HIS A 45 8.28 5.70 -0.08
C HIS A 45 8.98 4.66 -0.95
N VAL A 46 8.54 3.40 -0.84
CA VAL A 46 9.14 2.29 -1.58
C VAL A 46 8.10 1.23 -1.93
N GLY A 47 8.25 0.64 -3.12
CA GLY A 47 7.48 -0.52 -3.56
C GLY A 47 8.35 -1.72 -3.93
N SER A 48 7.82 -2.92 -3.75
CA SER A 48 8.38 -4.20 -4.21
C SER A 48 7.32 -4.99 -4.98
N TRP A 49 7.74 -5.99 -5.76
CA TRP A 49 6.86 -6.81 -6.59
C TRP A 49 7.33 -8.28 -6.63
N ASP A 50 6.40 -9.23 -6.68
CA ASP A 50 6.75 -10.67 -6.67
C ASP A 50 6.86 -11.29 -8.08
N LYS A 51 6.19 -10.72 -9.09
CA LYS A 51 6.23 -11.18 -10.48
C LYS A 51 6.88 -10.16 -11.40
N ALA A 52 7.80 -10.60 -12.25
CA ALA A 52 8.52 -9.73 -13.19
C ALA A 52 7.58 -8.90 -14.09
N GLY A 53 6.40 -9.43 -14.45
CA GLY A 53 5.41 -8.73 -15.28
C GLY A 53 4.78 -7.50 -14.62
N LEU A 54 4.95 -7.31 -13.31
CA LEU A 54 4.45 -6.16 -12.56
C LEU A 54 5.47 -5.02 -12.42
N LYS A 55 6.75 -5.29 -12.70
CA LYS A 55 7.83 -4.31 -12.53
C LYS A 55 7.57 -2.99 -13.26
N ASN A 56 7.16 -3.07 -14.51
CA ASN A 56 7.06 -1.89 -15.37
C ASN A 56 5.96 -0.92 -14.93
N ASP A 57 4.87 -1.45 -14.38
CA ASP A 57 3.76 -0.63 -13.88
C ASP A 57 4.26 0.20 -12.68
N LEU A 58 4.89 -0.43 -11.69
CA LEU A 58 5.44 0.27 -10.51
C LEU A 58 6.59 1.23 -10.85
N VAL A 59 7.54 0.82 -11.68
CA VAL A 59 8.72 1.66 -12.03
C VAL A 59 8.31 2.89 -12.84
N SER A 60 7.12 2.90 -13.46
CA SER A 60 6.61 4.07 -14.17
C SER A 60 6.08 5.19 -13.26
N VAL A 61 5.92 4.92 -11.96
CA VAL A 61 5.44 5.86 -10.94
C VAL A 61 6.61 6.66 -10.38
N ASP A 62 6.56 7.98 -10.56
CA ASP A 62 7.59 8.92 -10.06
C ASP A 62 7.32 9.35 -8.62
N SER A 63 6.04 9.49 -8.24
CA SER A 63 5.57 9.71 -6.87
C SER A 63 4.12 9.29 -6.74
N ALA A 64 3.71 8.94 -5.51
CA ALA A 64 2.33 8.57 -5.23
C ALA A 64 1.95 8.93 -3.81
N TRP A 65 0.68 9.27 -3.61
CA TRP A 65 0.10 9.36 -2.28
C TRP A 65 -1.36 8.88 -2.30
N LEU A 66 -1.82 8.46 -1.14
CA LEU A 66 -3.20 8.05 -0.93
C LEU A 66 -3.74 8.61 0.36
N GLU A 67 -5.06 8.64 0.48
CA GLU A 67 -5.77 8.98 1.69
C GLU A 67 -6.90 7.98 1.91
N LEU A 68 -6.92 7.40 3.11
CA LEU A 68 -7.93 6.42 3.53
C LEU A 68 -8.84 7.07 4.58
N SER A 69 -10.15 6.88 4.45
CA SER A 69 -11.11 7.26 5.50
C SER A 69 -12.24 6.24 5.62
N ALA A 70 -12.77 6.07 6.83
CA ALA A 70 -13.96 5.25 7.04
C ALA A 70 -15.19 5.91 6.40
N SER A 71 -16.07 5.12 5.78
CA SER A 71 -17.40 5.59 5.40
C SER A 71 -18.24 5.90 6.64
N SER A 72 -19.29 6.72 6.48
CA SER A 72 -20.16 7.13 7.59
C SER A 72 -20.88 5.96 8.28
N ASP A 73 -21.14 4.89 7.52
CA ASP A 73 -21.77 3.66 7.96
C ASP A 73 -20.74 2.55 8.29
N ASN A 74 -19.44 2.82 8.14
CA ASN A 74 -18.34 1.87 8.28
C ASN A 74 -18.44 0.62 7.38
N GLU A 75 -19.23 0.65 6.30
CA GLU A 75 -19.37 -0.47 5.37
C GLU A 75 -18.21 -0.57 4.38
N PHE A 76 -17.53 0.54 4.09
CA PHE A 76 -16.40 0.59 3.17
C PHE A 76 -15.34 1.61 3.61
N ILE A 77 -14.14 1.41 3.12
CA ILE A 77 -13.05 2.38 3.23
C ILE A 77 -13.07 3.23 1.96
N ASN A 78 -13.16 4.54 2.13
CA ASN A 78 -12.94 5.48 1.03
C ASN A 78 -11.44 5.58 0.78
N LEU A 79 -11.05 5.44 -0.48
CA LEU A 79 -9.69 5.61 -0.95
C LEU A 79 -9.64 6.74 -1.96
N TYR A 80 -8.89 7.78 -1.65
CA TYR A 80 -8.40 8.74 -2.64
C TYR A 80 -6.95 8.41 -2.97
N TRP A 81 -6.60 8.40 -4.25
CA TRP A 81 -5.24 8.12 -4.69
C TRP A 81 -4.79 9.15 -5.73
N ALA A 82 -3.49 9.41 -5.76
CA ALA A 82 -2.88 10.35 -6.67
C ALA A 82 -1.46 9.91 -7.03
N ASP A 83 -1.28 9.55 -8.30
CA ASP A 83 -0.04 9.06 -8.87
C ASP A 83 0.52 10.06 -9.88
N ARG A 84 1.82 10.32 -9.79
CA ARG A 84 2.58 11.05 -10.79
C ARG A 84 3.26 10.07 -11.74
N LEU A 85 2.93 10.19 -13.02
CA LEU A 85 3.56 9.48 -14.14
C LEU A 85 4.22 10.53 -15.04
N LYS A 86 5.53 10.73 -14.92
CA LYS A 86 6.25 11.83 -15.58
C LYS A 86 5.60 13.17 -15.24
N ASP A 87 5.26 13.96 -16.25
CA ASP A 87 4.66 15.28 -16.08
C ASP A 87 3.14 15.24 -15.88
N LYS A 88 2.54 14.06 -15.69
CA LYS A 88 1.09 13.88 -15.57
C LYS A 88 0.69 13.35 -14.20
N CYS A 89 -0.36 13.94 -13.65
CA CYS A 89 -1.03 13.45 -12.46
C CYS A 89 -2.28 12.67 -12.84
N LEU A 90 -2.37 11.42 -12.37
CA LEU A 90 -3.58 10.61 -12.37
C LEU A 90 -4.10 10.55 -10.95
N GLN A 91 -5.38 10.84 -10.75
CA GLN A 91 -5.98 10.87 -9.43
C GLN A 91 -7.41 10.35 -9.52
N GLY A 92 -7.90 9.77 -8.42
CA GLY A 92 -9.23 9.20 -8.41
C GLY A 92 -9.72 8.80 -7.03
N LEU A 93 -10.97 8.37 -7.02
CA LEU A 93 -11.64 7.79 -5.87
C LEU A 93 -11.92 6.31 -6.15
N ALA A 94 -11.82 5.51 -5.11
CA ALA A 94 -12.27 4.13 -5.09
C ALA A 94 -12.86 3.81 -3.71
N ASN A 95 -13.75 2.82 -3.67
CA ASN A 95 -14.26 2.27 -2.43
C ASN A 95 -13.69 0.88 -2.26
N ALA A 96 -13.25 0.58 -1.05
CA ALA A 96 -12.72 -0.71 -0.66
C ALA A 96 -13.68 -1.37 0.33
N THR A 97 -14.26 -2.52 -0.02
CA THR A 97 -15.05 -3.31 0.92
C THR A 97 -14.13 -4.19 1.75
N VAL A 98 -14.51 -4.53 2.98
CA VAL A 98 -13.68 -5.32 3.90
C VAL A 98 -14.29 -6.70 4.11
N SER A 99 -13.49 -7.75 3.91
CA SER A 99 -13.84 -9.13 4.28
C SER A 99 -12.74 -9.70 5.16
N GLY A 100 -13.00 -9.77 6.48
CA GLY A 100 -11.99 -10.14 7.47
C GLY A 100 -10.87 -9.10 7.54
N MET A 101 -9.67 -9.48 7.08
CA MET A 101 -8.48 -8.60 7.05
C MET A 101 -8.07 -8.20 5.62
N THR A 102 -8.94 -8.49 4.64
CA THR A 102 -8.69 -8.20 3.23
C THR A 102 -9.61 -7.08 2.78
N THR A 103 -9.05 -6.08 2.08
CA THR A 103 -9.83 -5.08 1.36
C THR A 103 -10.02 -5.51 -0.09
N HIS A 104 -11.22 -5.37 -0.63
CA HIS A 104 -11.50 -5.61 -2.05
C HIS A 104 -11.78 -4.28 -2.73
N THR A 105 -10.95 -3.92 -3.70
CA THR A 105 -11.03 -2.62 -4.39
C THR A 105 -11.08 -2.83 -5.89
N THR A 106 -11.91 -2.03 -6.56
CA THR A 106 -11.93 -1.93 -8.02
C THR A 106 -11.49 -0.54 -8.42
N PHE A 107 -10.44 -0.44 -9.22
CA PHE A 107 -10.00 0.82 -9.81
C PHE A 107 -10.48 0.92 -11.24
N ASN A 108 -10.91 2.12 -11.63
CA ASN A 108 -11.26 2.47 -13.00
C ASN A 108 -10.41 3.67 -13.42
N ILE A 109 -9.33 3.41 -14.15
CA ILE A 109 -8.35 4.43 -14.54
C ILE A 109 -8.34 4.52 -16.05
N ASN A 110 -8.72 5.69 -16.60
CA ASN A 110 -8.75 5.94 -18.05
C ASN A 110 -9.51 4.85 -18.86
N GLY A 111 -10.60 4.32 -18.30
CA GLY A 111 -11.40 3.27 -18.95
C GLY A 111 -10.86 1.84 -18.79
N HIS A 112 -9.74 1.66 -18.07
CA HIS A 112 -9.23 0.35 -17.68
C HIS A 112 -9.69 -0.01 -16.26
N THR A 113 -10.29 -1.19 -16.12
CA THR A 113 -10.70 -1.74 -14.83
C THR A 113 -9.67 -2.73 -14.32
N SER A 114 -9.28 -2.59 -13.05
CA SER A 114 -8.44 -3.54 -12.35
C SER A 114 -9.02 -3.90 -10.99
N TYR A 115 -8.81 -5.14 -10.56
CA TYR A 115 -9.35 -5.71 -9.32
C TYR A 115 -8.21 -6.04 -8.37
N HIS A 116 -8.38 -5.66 -7.11
CA HIS A 116 -7.30 -5.66 -6.13
C HIS A 116 -7.77 -6.18 -4.78
N ASP A 117 -6.98 -7.11 -4.22
CA ASP A 117 -7.09 -7.55 -2.84
C ASP A 117 -5.94 -6.98 -2.02
N GLY A 118 -6.27 -6.10 -1.07
CA GLY A 118 -5.32 -5.42 -0.21
C GLY A 118 -5.24 -6.03 1.20
N LYS A 119 -4.04 -6.05 1.78
CA LYS A 119 -3.80 -6.40 3.19
C LYS A 119 -2.87 -5.38 3.82
N TYR A 120 -3.00 -5.20 5.13
CA TYR A 120 -2.19 -4.24 5.89
C TYR A 120 -1.57 -4.91 7.09
N TYR A 121 -0.36 -4.48 7.45
CA TYR A 121 0.46 -5.11 8.47
C TYR A 121 0.97 -4.08 9.48
N GLU A 122 1.15 -4.51 10.73
CA GLU A 122 1.81 -3.71 11.76
C GLU A 122 3.24 -3.38 11.33
N THR A 123 3.66 -2.14 11.57
CA THR A 123 5.00 -1.63 11.21
C THR A 123 5.33 -0.41 12.09
N CYS A 124 6.10 0.56 11.60
CA CYS A 124 6.37 1.81 12.32
C CYS A 124 5.10 2.68 12.48
N SER A 125 5.02 3.52 13.52
CA SER A 125 3.83 4.34 13.82
C SER A 125 3.48 5.38 12.74
N ASP A 126 4.50 5.86 12.02
CA ASP A 126 4.36 6.81 10.91
C ASP A 126 4.52 6.13 9.54
N CYS A 127 4.29 4.82 9.50
CA CYS A 127 4.36 3.99 8.31
C CYS A 127 3.03 3.28 8.05
N LEU A 128 2.76 2.98 6.78
CA LEU A 128 1.69 2.08 6.36
C LEU A 128 2.29 1.02 5.44
N LEU A 129 2.30 -0.22 5.90
CA LEU A 129 2.71 -1.36 5.08
C LEU A 129 1.46 -2.01 4.47
N SER A 130 1.41 -2.04 3.14
CA SER A 130 0.29 -2.57 2.38
C SER A 130 0.77 -3.58 1.34
N GLU A 131 0.17 -4.77 1.34
CA GLU A 131 0.28 -5.74 0.25
C GLU A 131 -0.91 -5.57 -0.67
N ASP A 132 -0.67 -5.41 -1.96
CA ASP A 132 -1.70 -5.29 -3.00
C ASP A 132 -1.60 -6.47 -3.96
N THR A 133 -2.63 -7.30 -4.02
CA THR A 133 -2.72 -8.41 -4.98
C THR A 133 -3.58 -7.98 -6.16
N THR A 134 -2.96 -7.82 -7.32
CA THR A 134 -3.69 -7.59 -8.57
C THR A 134 -4.32 -8.90 -9.04
N LEU A 135 -5.62 -8.87 -9.35
CA LEU A 135 -6.38 -10.01 -9.82
C LEU A 135 -6.66 -9.93 -11.32
N LEU A 136 -6.70 -11.09 -11.96
CA LEU A 136 -7.23 -11.28 -13.30
C LEU A 136 -8.77 -11.33 -13.26
N PRO A 137 -9.47 -11.15 -14.40
CA PRO A 137 -10.94 -11.22 -14.44
C PRO A 137 -11.54 -12.55 -13.95
N ASP A 138 -10.76 -13.63 -13.97
CA ASP A 138 -11.15 -14.94 -13.44
C ASP A 138 -10.89 -15.10 -11.92
N GLY A 139 -10.46 -14.02 -11.25
CA GLY A 139 -10.17 -13.98 -9.82
C GLY A 139 -8.80 -14.53 -9.42
N LYS A 140 -7.99 -15.02 -10.36
CA LYS A 140 -6.63 -15.50 -10.04
C LYS A 140 -5.68 -14.33 -9.83
N SER A 141 -4.70 -14.52 -8.95
CA SER A 141 -3.62 -13.54 -8.76
C SER A 141 -2.77 -13.41 -10.03
N LYS A 142 -2.67 -12.18 -10.55
CA LYS A 142 -1.69 -11.79 -11.57
C LYS A 142 -0.30 -11.64 -10.94
N GLY A 143 -0.26 -11.21 -9.68
CA GLY A 143 0.93 -10.97 -8.87
C GLY A 143 0.60 -9.99 -7.76
N ARG A 144 1.63 -9.62 -7.00
CA ARG A 144 1.50 -8.80 -5.80
C ARG A 144 2.53 -7.69 -5.79
N TYR A 145 2.14 -6.57 -5.20
CA TYR A 145 3.01 -5.51 -4.75
C TYR A 145 3.07 -5.47 -3.23
N LEU A 146 4.19 -4.97 -2.72
CA LEU A 146 4.33 -4.58 -1.33
C LEU A 146 4.76 -3.12 -1.30
N PHE A 147 3.95 -2.29 -0.68
CA PHE A 147 4.15 -0.85 -0.60
C PHE A 147 4.38 -0.43 0.84
N LEU A 148 5.40 0.37 1.05
CA LEU A 148 5.60 1.09 2.29
C LEU A 148 5.36 2.57 2.05
N TYR A 149 4.31 3.08 2.68
CA TYR A 149 4.03 4.50 2.74
C TYR A 149 4.47 5.07 4.08
N THR A 150 4.65 6.38 4.11
CA THR A 150 4.99 7.15 5.31
C THR A 150 4.15 8.41 5.38
N ARG A 151 4.06 9.06 6.54
CA ARG A 151 3.33 10.33 6.67
C ARG A 151 3.96 11.47 5.86
N SER A 152 5.29 11.48 5.71
CA SER A 152 6.05 12.60 5.12
C SER A 152 6.74 12.30 3.79
N GLY A 153 6.78 11.03 3.37
CA GLY A 153 7.61 10.55 2.25
C GLY A 153 9.04 10.19 2.66
N LEU A 154 9.43 10.44 3.92
CA LEU A 154 10.75 10.15 4.46
C LEU A 154 10.71 8.91 5.37
N LEU A 155 11.78 8.13 5.35
CA LEU A 155 11.90 6.90 6.14
C LEU A 155 13.27 6.81 6.79
N GLU A 156 13.30 6.48 8.08
CA GLU A 156 14.54 6.17 8.78
C GLU A 156 15.14 4.84 8.31
N PRO A 157 16.48 4.72 8.22
CA PRO A 157 17.11 3.49 7.75
C PRO A 157 16.71 2.23 8.53
N ALA A 158 16.49 2.35 9.84
CA ALA A 158 16.06 1.23 10.68
C ALA A 158 14.68 0.68 10.28
N HIS A 159 13.75 1.56 9.92
CA HIS A 159 12.42 1.15 9.45
C HIS A 159 12.49 0.49 8.06
N PHE A 160 13.44 0.90 7.22
CA PHE A 160 13.68 0.22 5.95
C PHE A 160 14.24 -1.21 6.15
N GLU A 161 15.11 -1.43 7.14
CA GLU A 161 15.54 -2.78 7.50
C GLU A 161 14.37 -3.67 7.96
N THR A 162 13.43 -3.12 8.73
CA THR A 162 12.20 -3.82 9.10
C THR A 162 11.37 -4.18 7.87
N PHE A 163 11.18 -3.24 6.95
CA PHE A 163 10.47 -3.50 5.69
C PHE A 163 11.10 -4.62 4.87
N LYS A 164 12.42 -4.68 4.76
CA LYS A 164 13.10 -5.76 4.03
C LYS A 164 12.83 -7.14 4.64
N LYS A 165 12.84 -7.24 5.97
CA LYS A 165 12.50 -8.48 6.68
C LYS A 165 11.03 -8.85 6.50
N GLN A 166 10.13 -7.87 6.54
CA GLN A 166 8.70 -8.09 6.26
C GLN A 166 8.48 -8.58 4.82
N ALA A 167 9.16 -7.97 3.85
CA ALA A 167 9.12 -8.39 2.45
C ALA A 167 9.62 -9.84 2.27
N GLU A 168 10.72 -10.21 2.92
CA GLU A 168 11.25 -11.58 2.92
C GLU A 168 10.23 -12.58 3.51
N CYS A 169 9.65 -12.26 4.67
CA CYS A 169 8.61 -13.09 5.30
C CYS A 169 7.36 -13.26 4.42
N LEU A 170 7.03 -12.27 3.59
CA LEU A 170 5.90 -12.32 2.65
C LEU A 170 6.28 -12.93 1.28
N GLY A 171 7.53 -13.35 1.10
CA GLY A 171 8.04 -13.99 -0.12
C GLY A 171 8.29 -13.03 -1.28
N PHE A 172 8.54 -11.74 -1.02
CA PHE A 172 8.94 -10.78 -2.04
C PHE A 172 10.46 -10.85 -2.29
N PRO A 173 10.90 -10.81 -3.55
CA PRO A 173 12.33 -10.73 -3.88
C PRO A 173 12.91 -9.37 -3.46
N PRO A 174 14.24 -9.27 -3.28
CA PRO A 174 14.91 -8.04 -2.84
C PRO A 174 15.06 -7.03 -4.00
N HIS A 175 13.93 -6.66 -4.59
CA HIS A 175 13.81 -5.65 -5.63
C HIS A 175 12.91 -4.54 -5.13
N TYR A 176 13.43 -3.31 -5.17
CA TYR A 176 12.81 -2.15 -4.59
C TYR A 176 12.82 -0.99 -5.58
N HIS A 177 11.71 -0.28 -5.67
CA HIS A 177 11.56 0.97 -6.41
C HIS A 177 11.25 2.08 -5.41
N PHE A 178 12.14 3.05 -5.31
CA PHE A 178 11.95 4.24 -4.48
C PHE A 178 11.36 5.36 -5.32
N VAL A 179 10.40 6.07 -4.76
CA VAL A 179 9.73 7.18 -5.44
C VAL A 179 10.14 8.53 -4.85
N SER A 180 9.90 9.59 -5.60
CA SER A 180 10.16 10.96 -5.17
C SER A 180 9.04 11.51 -4.27
N THR A 181 9.30 12.65 -3.63
CA THR A 181 8.32 13.40 -2.85
C THR A 181 7.72 14.60 -3.60
N ASP A 182 7.93 14.70 -4.92
CA ASP A 182 7.24 15.68 -5.76
C ASP A 182 5.81 15.20 -6.06
N LEU A 183 4.91 15.42 -5.11
CA LEU A 183 3.55 14.88 -5.13
C LEU A 183 2.64 15.61 -6.11
N CYS A 184 1.63 14.91 -6.60
CA CYS A 184 0.51 15.54 -7.28
C CYS A 184 -0.31 16.40 -6.31
N PRO A 185 -0.80 17.58 -6.74
CA PRO A 185 -1.70 18.39 -5.92
C PRO A 185 -3.05 17.68 -5.75
N ASP A 186 -3.72 17.88 -4.62
CA ASP A 186 -5.04 17.31 -4.36
C ASP A 186 -6.12 18.00 -5.23
N ALA A 187 -6.65 17.26 -6.20
CA ALA A 187 -7.66 17.81 -7.11
C ALA A 187 -8.98 18.18 -6.40
N ARG A 188 -9.28 17.57 -5.24
CA ARG A 188 -10.48 17.87 -4.45
C ARG A 188 -10.39 19.26 -3.82
N GLN A 189 -9.21 19.64 -3.35
CA GLN A 189 -8.96 20.97 -2.77
C GLN A 189 -9.03 22.06 -3.85
N ALA A 190 -8.38 21.83 -5.00
CA ALA A 190 -8.43 22.77 -6.12
C ALA A 190 -9.87 23.01 -6.63
N ALA A 191 -10.71 21.96 -6.63
CA ALA A 191 -12.13 22.09 -6.98
C ALA A 191 -12.92 22.90 -5.93
N ALA A 192 -12.70 22.63 -4.64
CA ALA A 192 -13.36 23.36 -3.55
C ALA A 192 -13.02 24.86 -3.56
N GLU A 193 -11.74 25.21 -3.71
CA GLU A 193 -11.30 26.61 -3.81
C GLU A 193 -11.90 27.33 -5.02
N LYS A 194 -12.08 26.63 -6.14
CA LYS A 194 -12.70 27.20 -7.33
C LYS A 194 -14.19 27.49 -7.09
N MET A 195 -14.91 26.57 -6.44
CA MET A 195 -16.32 26.77 -6.08
C MET A 195 -16.50 27.94 -5.12
N GLU A 196 -15.64 28.07 -4.11
CA GLU A 196 -15.68 29.18 -3.15
C GLU A 196 -15.42 30.54 -3.84
N LYS A 197 -14.46 30.60 -4.77
CA LYS A 197 -14.18 31.80 -5.57
C LYS A 197 -15.34 32.17 -6.51
N ASP A 198 -15.96 31.18 -7.14
CA ASP A 198 -17.10 31.40 -8.02
C ASP A 198 -18.32 31.93 -7.23
N GLU A 199 -18.58 31.39 -6.03
CA GLU A 199 -19.64 31.84 -5.12
C GLU A 199 -19.38 33.27 -4.57
N ALA A 200 -18.13 33.59 -4.21
CA ALA A 200 -17.75 34.93 -3.78
C ALA A 200 -17.82 35.99 -4.90
N SER A 201 -17.72 35.56 -6.17
CA SER A 201 -17.78 36.45 -7.35
C SER A 201 -19.20 36.81 -7.80
N HIS A 202 -20.21 36.08 -7.33
CA HIS A 202 -21.62 36.29 -7.64
C HIS A 202 -22.46 36.31 -6.35
N PRO A 203 -22.41 37.40 -5.55
CA PRO A 203 -23.30 37.52 -4.41
C PRO A 203 -24.75 37.53 -4.91
N ALA A 204 -25.57 36.62 -4.39
CA ALA A 204 -26.99 36.56 -4.69
C ALA A 204 -27.62 37.95 -4.45
N ALA A 205 -28.20 38.53 -5.49
CA ALA A 205 -28.96 39.77 -5.39
C ALA A 205 -30.23 39.48 -4.56
N ASN A 206 -30.28 40.02 -3.35
CA ASN A 206 -31.50 40.15 -2.55
C ASN A 206 -32.36 41.31 -3.07
#